data_AF-A0A966NP06-F1
#
_entry.id   AF-A0A966NP06-F1
#
_cell.length_a   1.000
_cell.length_b   1.000
_cell.length_c   1.000
_cell.angle_alpha   90.00
_cell.angle_beta   90.00
_cell.angle_gamma   90.00
#
_symmetry.space_group_name_H-M   'P 1'
#
loop_
_entity.id
_entity.type
_entity.pdbx_description
1 polymer ?
#
loop_
_entity_poly.entity_id
_entity_poly.type
_entity_poly.pdbx_seq_one_letter_code
_entity_poly.pdbx_strand_id
1 'polypeptide(L)' 'MLLTVVVAIVVLVFVIESLLDYLNQSRAHAPIPAEVAHLYDEKERSTSINYGYEKYRLGLISSSL' A
#
# COMPACT_ATOMS: atom_id res chain seq x y z
N MET A 1 -10.12 -30.89 -5.08
CA MET A 1 -8.74 -30.93 -5.60
C MET A 1 -8.41 -29.65 -6.36
N LEU A 2 -9.10 -29.32 -7.46
CA LEU A 2 -8.89 -28.05 -8.20
C LEU A 2 -9.33 -26.80 -7.42
N LEU A 3 -10.52 -26.83 -6.82
CA LEU A 3 -11.05 -25.70 -6.03
C LEU A 3 -10.08 -25.27 -4.92
N THR A 4 -9.49 -26.23 -4.23
CA THR A 4 -8.54 -25.99 -3.14
C THR A 4 -7.29 -25.28 -3.62
N VAL A 5 -6.79 -25.62 -4.82
CA VAL A 5 -5.64 -24.96 -5.45
C VAL A 5 -5.98 -23.52 -5.83
N VAL A 6 -7.16 -23.29 -6.41
CA VAL A 6 -7.62 -21.94 -6.77
C VAL A 6 -7.74 -21.06 -5.52
N VAL A 7 -8.35 -21.56 -4.45
CA VAL A 7 -8.48 -20.83 -3.18
C VAL A 7 -7.10 -20.53 -2.59
N ALA A 8 -6.17 -21.48 -2.62
CA ALA A 8 -4.81 -21.26 -2.13
C ALA A 8 -4.08 -20.16 -2.90
N ILE A 9 -4.24 -20.09 -4.22
CA ILE A 9 -3.66 -19.03 -5.05
C ILE A 9 -4.25 -17.66 -4.69
N VAL A 10 -5.58 -17.56 -4.54
CA VAL A 10 -6.23 -16.30 -4.15
C VAL A 10 -5.75 -15.82 -2.79
N VAL A 11 -5.66 -16.72 -1.81
CA VAL A 11 -5.15 -16.39 -0.46
C VAL A 11 -3.69 -15.94 -0.54
N LEU A 12 -2.85 -16.62 -1.33
CA LEU A 12 -1.45 -16.25 -1.48
C LEU A 12 -1.29 -14.85 -2.09
N VAL A 13 -2.04 -14.55 -3.15
CA VAL A 13 -2.04 -13.21 -3.78
C VAL A 13 -2.46 -12.15 -2.78
N PHE A 14 -3.57 -12.38 -2.06
CA PHE A 14 -4.06 -11.46 -1.04
C PHE A 14 -3.02 -11.18 0.06
N VAL A 15 -2.31 -12.21 0.54
CA VAL A 15 -1.26 -12.06 1.54
C VAL A 15 -0.08 -11.25 1.01
N ILE A 16 0.36 -11.50 -0.23
CA ILE A 16 1.48 -10.77 -0.85
C ILE A 16 1.11 -9.30 -1.05
N GLU A 17 -0.08 -9.01 -1.58
CA GLU A 17 -0.57 -7.64 -1.77
C GLU A 17 -0.69 -6.90 -0.44
N SER A 18 -1.28 -7.54 0.58
CA SER A 18 -1.41 -6.95 1.92
C SER A 18 -0.06 -6.64 2.55
N LEU A 19 0.94 -7.52 2.36
CA LEU A 19 2.30 -7.30 2.86
C LEU A 19 2.99 -6.15 2.11
N LEU A 20 2.82 -6.09 0.79
CA LEU A 20 3.36 -4.99 -0.03
C LEU A 20 2.74 -3.66 0.38
N ASP A 21 1.43 -3.60 0.60
CA ASP A 21 0.74 -2.40 1.07
C ASP A 21 1.23 -1.95 2.45
N TYR A 22 1.39 -2.90 3.39
CA TYR A 22 1.96 -2.61 4.72
C TYR A 22 3.39 -2.05 4.62
N LEU A 23 4.25 -2.69 3.83
CA LEU A 23 5.63 -2.24 3.63
C LEU A 23 5.68 -0.88 2.92
N ASN A 24 4.82 -0.66 1.92
CA ASN A 24 4.74 0.59 1.17
C ASN A 24 4.30 1.75 2.08
N GLN A 25 3.31 1.53 2.95
CA GLN A 25 2.95 2.51 3.98
C GLN A 25 4.08 2.81 4.95
N SER A 26 4.75 1.77 5.45
CA SER A 26 5.85 1.95 6.42
C SER A 26 6.99 2.81 5.86
N ARG A 27 7.22 2.75 4.54
CA ARG A 27 8.25 3.53 3.84
C ARG A 27 7.74 4.82 3.18
N ALA A 28 6.44 5.08 3.16
CA ALA A 28 5.87 6.30 2.59
C ALA A 28 6.41 7.59 3.25
N HIS A 29 6.74 7.49 4.54
CA HIS A 29 7.33 8.58 5.32
C HIS A 29 8.86 8.68 5.21
N ALA A 30 9.53 7.81 4.44
CA ALA A 30 10.98 7.86 4.30
C ALA A 30 11.43 9.20 3.64
N PRO A 31 12.53 9.81 4.09
CA PRO A 31 13.03 11.05 3.50
C PRO A 31 13.43 10.83 2.03
N ILE A 32 13.11 11.81 1.17
CA ILE A 32 13.48 11.77 -0.24
C ILE A 32 14.99 12.00 -0.38
N PRO A 33 15.70 11.28 -1.27
CA PRO A 33 17.09 11.58 -1.58
C PRO A 33 17.23 13.03 -2.08
N ALA A 34 18.22 13.76 -1.55
CA ALA A 34 18.43 15.18 -1.86
C ALA A 34 18.59 15.47 -3.37
N GLU A 35 19.09 14.49 -4.14
CA GLU A 35 19.30 14.56 -5.58
C GLU A 35 18.00 14.73 -6.37
N VAL A 36 16.89 14.16 -5.90
CA VAL A 36 15.58 14.21 -6.59
C VAL A 36 14.57 15.07 -5.88
N ALA A 37 14.92 15.68 -4.74
CA ALA A 37 14.04 16.52 -3.94
C ALA A 37 13.41 17.67 -4.74
N HIS A 38 14.13 18.22 -5.71
CA HIS A 38 13.66 19.29 -6.60
C HIS A 38 12.54 18.87 -7.57
N LEU A 39 12.32 17.55 -7.78
CA LEU A 39 11.26 17.01 -8.62
C LEU A 39 9.93 16.85 -7.87
N TYR A 40 9.94 17.01 -6.55
CA TYR A 40 8.77 16.80 -5.71
C TYR A 40 8.32 18.11 -5.09
N ASP A 41 7.05 18.46 -5.29
CA ASP A 41 6.39 19.50 -4.50
C ASP A 41 6.04 18.91 -3.12
N GLU A 42 6.58 19.51 -2.06
CA GLU A 42 6.37 19.10 -0.66
C GLU A 42 4.87 19.02 -0.30
N LYS A 43 4.05 19.91 -0.87
CA LYS A 43 2.62 19.98 -0.62
C LYS A 43 1.85 18.84 -1.29
N GLU A 44 2.14 18.54 -2.55
CA GLU A 44 1.55 17.40 -3.26
C GLU A 44 2.00 16.06 -2.67
N ARG A 45 3.25 15.98 -2.21
CA ARG A 45 3.76 14.79 -1.54
C ARG A 45 3.02 14.51 -0.25
N SER A 46 2.86 15.51 0.62
CA SER A 46 2.11 15.35 1.88
C SER A 46 0.68 14.90 1.62
N THR A 47 0.05 15.43 0.56
CA THR A 47 -1.31 15.08 0.14
C THR A 47 -1.38 13.64 -0.37
N SER A 48 -0.40 13.20 -1.17
CA SER A 48 -0.31 11.84 -1.69
C SER A 48 -0.06 10.79 -0.60
N ILE A 49 0.78 11.13 0.40
CA ILE A 49 1.01 10.27 1.58
C ILE A 49 -0.29 10.15 2.39
N ASN A 50 -0.98 11.26 2.65
CA ASN A 50 -2.21 11.26 3.44
C ASN A 50 -3.35 10.52 2.72
N TYR A 51 -3.45 10.68 1.39
CA TYR A 51 -4.40 9.94 0.56
C TYR A 51 -4.10 8.43 0.57
N GLY A 52 -2.83 8.03 0.48
CA GLY A 52 -2.41 6.63 0.61
C GLY A 52 -2.75 6.02 1.98
N TYR A 53 -2.63 6.81 3.05
CA TYR A 53 -3.02 6.41 4.40
C TYR A 53 -4.53 6.18 4.53
N GLU A 54 -5.35 7.13 4.07
CA GLU A 54 -6.81 7.01 4.08
C GLU A 54 -7.29 5.85 3.18
N LYS A 55 -6.70 5.66 2.00
CA LYS A 55 -7.02 4.54 1.09
C LYS A 55 -6.78 3.18 1.74
N TYR A 56 -5.68 3.00 2.45
CA TYR A 56 -5.41 1.76 3.18
C TYR A 56 -6.38 1.55 4.35
N ARG A 57 -6.70 2.61 5.11
CA ARG A 57 -7.67 2.52 6.20
C ARG A 57 -9.04 2.13 5.67
N LEU A 58 -9.46 2.70 4.54
CA LEU A 58 -10.68 2.33 3.84
C LEU A 58 -10.64 0.89 3.31
N GLY A 59 -9.50 0.44 2.77
CA GLY A 59 -9.29 -0.93 2.30
C GLY A 59 -9.41 -1.98 3.41
N LEU A 60 -8.90 -1.69 4.61
CA LEU A 60 -9.08 -2.55 5.78
C LEU A 60 -10.54 -2.62 6.23
N ILE A 61 -11.24 -1.47 6.23
CA ILE A 61 -12.66 -1.40 6.59
C ILE A 61 -13.52 -2.15 5.55
N SER A 62 -13.26 -1.95 4.25
CA SER A 62 -14.00 -2.64 3.18
C SER A 62 -13.71 -4.13 3.10
N SER A 63 -12.56 -4.59 3.59
CA SER A 63 -12.24 -6.03 3.65
C SER A 63 -12.89 -6.72 4.85
N SER A 64 -13.43 -5.94 5.81
CA SER A 64 -14.08 -6.43 7.02
C SER A 64 -15.61 -6.45 6.98
N LEU A 65 -16.22 -5.80 5.98
CA LEU A 65 -17.68 -5.74 5.75
C LEU A 65 -18.05 -6.52 4.48
#